data_AF-A0A7Y2KKH1-F1
#
_entry.id   AF-A0A7Y2KKH1-F1
#
_cell.length_a   1.000
_cell.length_b   1.000
_cell.length_c   1.000
_cell.angle_alpha   90.00
_cell.angle_beta   90.00
_cell.angle_gamma   90.00
#
_symmetry.space_group_name_H-M   'P 1'
#
loop_
_entity.id
_entity.type
_entity.pdbx_description
1 polymer ?
#
loop_
_entity_poly.entity_id
_entity_poly.type
_entity_poly.pdbx_seq_one_letter_code
_entity_poly.pdbx_strand_id
1 'polypeptide(L)' 'MRLRELESVARSLVAEGKGILAADESSPTIEKRFRSIDLPSTEENRRAYRDLLFTTPGSSEFISGVILFDETIRQKGK' A
#
# COMPACT_ATOMS: atom_id res chain seq x y z
N MET A 1 6.48 7.06 22.08
CA MET A 1 7.41 6.84 20.95
C MET A 1 8.67 7.66 21.21
N ARG A 2 9.86 7.06 21.15
CA ARG A 2 11.11 7.76 21.48
C ARG A 2 11.60 8.52 20.23
N LEU A 3 12.17 9.73 20.39
CA LEU A 3 12.68 10.53 19.26
C LEU A 3 13.62 9.75 18.32
N ARG A 4 14.46 8.88 18.89
CA ARG A 4 15.37 8.00 18.13
C ARG A 4 14.64 6.97 17.26
N GLU A 5 13.47 6.49 17.69
CA GLU A 5 12.65 5.56 16.88
C GLU A 5 12.04 6.29 15.69
N LEU A 6 11.51 7.51 15.89
CA LEU A 6 10.99 8.34 14.81
C LEU A 6 12.06 8.65 13.76
N GLU A 7 13.25 9.06 14.20
CA GLU A 7 14.37 9.35 13.32
C GLU A 7 14.79 8.11 12.52
N SER A 8 14.91 6.95 13.19
CA SER A 8 15.28 5.69 12.55
C SER A 8 14.28 5.25 11.47
N VAL A 9 12.98 5.34 11.77
CA VAL A 9 11.91 5.04 10.81
C VAL A 9 11.92 6.01 9.64
N ALA A 10 12.04 7.32 9.92
CA ALA A 10 12.08 8.34 8.88
C ALA A 10 13.26 8.13 7.92
N ARG A 11 14.45 7.81 8.45
CA ARG A 11 15.64 7.47 7.63
C ARG A 11 15.42 6.22 6.79
N SER A 12 14.75 5.21 7.35
CA SER A 12 14.45 3.97 6.63
C SER A 12 13.46 4.20 5.48
N LEU A 13 12.48 5.09 5.66
CA LEU A 13 11.51 5.47 4.63
C LEU A 13 12.12 6.25 3.46
N VAL A 14 13.25 6.95 3.65
CA VAL A 14 13.92 7.75 2.61
C VAL A 14 15.27 7.17 2.18
N ALA A 15 15.43 5.85 2.28
CA ALA A 15 16.64 5.17 1.82
C ALA A 15 16.93 5.46 0.33
N GLU A 16 18.22 5.62 -0.01
CA GLU A 16 18.64 5.91 -1.37
C GLU A 16 18.14 4.84 -2.36
N GLY A 17 17.61 5.28 -3.50
CA GLY A 17 17.03 4.39 -4.51
C GLY A 17 15.64 3.83 -4.15
N LYS A 18 15.07 4.19 -3.00
CA LYS A 18 13.74 3.75 -2.57
C LYS A 18 12.73 4.90 -2.46
N GLY A 19 11.46 4.57 -2.67
CA GLY A 19 10.32 5.47 -2.52
C GLY A 19 9.18 4.87 -1.69
N ILE A 20 8.11 5.64 -1.56
CA ILE A 20 6.90 5.24 -0.82
C ILE A 20 5.79 4.90 -1.81
N LEU A 21 5.14 3.75 -1.61
CA LEU A 21 3.93 3.37 -2.33
C LEU A 21 2.69 3.90 -1.60
N ALA A 22 1.93 4.78 -2.24
CA ALA A 22 0.63 5.20 -1.73
C ALA A 22 -0.46 4.21 -2.19
N ALA A 23 -0.85 3.29 -1.30
CA ALA A 23 -1.93 2.31 -1.50
C ALA A 23 -3.12 2.60 -0.56
N ASP A 24 -3.34 3.88 -0.25
CA ASP A 24 -4.29 4.42 0.71
C ASP A 24 -5.59 4.90 0.06
N GLU A 25 -5.93 4.38 -1.13
CA GLU A 25 -7.14 4.82 -1.81
C GLU A 25 -8.39 4.42 -1.04
N SER A 26 -9.16 5.44 -0.62
CA SER A 26 -10.49 5.27 -0.05
C SER A 26 -11.45 4.50 -0.99
N SER A 27 -12.52 3.95 -0.44
CA SER A 27 -13.50 3.16 -1.21
C SER A 27 -14.05 3.90 -2.45
N PRO A 28 -14.42 5.20 -2.38
CA PRO A 28 -14.84 5.96 -3.57
C PRO A 28 -13.71 6.19 -4.59
N THR A 29 -12.46 6.33 -4.13
CA THR A 29 -11.31 6.58 -5.01
C THR A 29 -10.94 5.31 -5.79
N ILE A 30 -10.84 4.18 -5.11
CA ILE A 30 -10.52 2.91 -5.78
C ILE A 30 -11.65 2.43 -6.69
N GLU A 31 -12.90 2.72 -6.33
CA GLU A 31 -14.05 2.42 -7.19
C GLU A 31 -13.94 3.11 -8.54
N LYS A 32 -13.53 4.39 -8.59
CA LYS A 32 -13.30 5.09 -9.87
C LYS A 32 -12.22 4.42 -10.72
N ARG A 33 -11.14 3.93 -10.10
CA ARG A 33 -10.06 3.19 -10.78
C ARG A 33 -10.53 1.83 -11.30
N PHE A 34 -11.37 1.13 -10.55
CA PHE A 34 -11.91 -0.15 -10.98
C PHE A 34 -12.96 -0.01 -12.08
N ARG A 35 -13.79 1.05 -12.03
CA ARG A 35 -14.74 1.35 -13.12
C ARG A 35 -14.06 1.59 -14.46
N SER A 36 -12.85 2.17 -14.51
CA SER A 36 -12.13 2.37 -15.77
C SER A 36 -11.65 1.08 -16.45
N ILE A 37 -11.71 -0.05 -15.73
CA ILE A 37 -11.34 -1.38 -16.23
C ILE A 37 -12.52 -2.38 -16.13
N ASP A 38 -13.75 -1.86 -16.02
CA ASP A 38 -14.99 -2.65 -15.90
C ASP A 38 -14.98 -3.67 -14.75
N LEU A 39 -14.27 -3.37 -13.66
CA LEU A 39 -14.18 -4.23 -12.48
C LEU A 39 -15.11 -3.71 -11.36
N PRO A 40 -15.90 -4.58 -10.69
CA PRO A 40 -16.70 -4.17 -9.56
C PRO A 40 -15.84 -3.90 -8.31
N SER A 41 -16.16 -2.85 -7.56
CA SER A 41 -15.49 -2.50 -6.29
C SER A 41 -16.02 -3.33 -5.11
N THR A 42 -15.77 -4.64 -5.15
CA THR A 42 -15.99 -5.54 -4.02
C THR A 42 -14.80 -5.52 -3.07
N GLU A 43 -15.02 -5.90 -1.80
CA GLU A 43 -13.93 -6.06 -0.83
C GLU A 43 -12.87 -7.06 -1.32
N GLU A 44 -13.30 -8.16 -1.92
CA GLU A 44 -12.41 -9.18 -2.48
C GLU A 44 -11.51 -8.62 -3.58
N ASN A 45 -12.06 -7.84 -4.53
CA ASN A 45 -11.28 -7.22 -5.58
C ASN A 45 -10.32 -6.16 -5.03
N ARG A 46 -10.76 -5.38 -4.04
CA ARG A 46 -9.90 -4.41 -3.36
C ARG A 46 -8.74 -5.11 -2.67
N ARG A 47 -9.00 -6.21 -1.94
CA ARG A 47 -7.98 -7.02 -1.27
C ARG A 47 -7.01 -7.64 -2.27
N ALA A 48 -7.52 -8.29 -3.33
CA ALA A 48 -6.69 -8.93 -4.36
C ALA A 48 -5.78 -7.92 -5.07
N TYR A 49 -6.27 -6.71 -5.33
CA TYR A 49 -5.44 -5.62 -5.88
C TYR A 49 -4.29 -5.24 -4.95
N ARG A 50 -4.53 -5.12 -3.63
CA ARG A 50 -3.47 -4.78 -2.67
C ARG A 50 -2.49 -5.93 -2.48
N ASP A 51 -2.99 -7.16 -2.44
CA ASP A 51 -2.17 -8.36 -2.37
C ASP A 51 -1.22 -8.44 -3.59
N LEU A 52 -1.71 -8.15 -4.80
CA LEU A 52 -0.90 -8.05 -6.00
C LEU A 52 0.23 -7.01 -5.87
N LEU A 53 -0.08 -5.82 -5.34
CA LEU A 53 0.94 -4.78 -5.12
C LEU A 53 2.01 -5.23 -4.11
N PHE A 54 1.62 -5.91 -3.03
CA PHE A 54 2.53 -6.28 -1.94
C PHE A 54 3.34 -7.54 -2.23
N THR A 55 2.81 -8.45 -3.04
CA THR A 55 3.47 -9.71 -3.39
C THR A 55 4.32 -9.62 -4.67
N THR A 56 4.40 -8.44 -5.29
CA THR A 56 5.23 -8.22 -6.48
C THR A 56 6.70 -8.54 -6.17
N PRO A 57 7.33 -9.52 -6.85
CA PRO A 57 8.73 -9.88 -6.62
C PRO A 57 9.67 -8.70 -6.91
N GLY A 58 10.67 -8.50 -6.04
CA GLY A 58 11.65 -7.40 -6.19
C GLY A 58 11.11 -6.01 -5.84
N SER A 59 9.84 -5.86 -5.48
CA SER A 59 9.24 -4.56 -5.13
C SER A 59 9.93 -3.87 -3.95
N SER A 60 10.43 -4.65 -2.97
CA SER A 60 11.15 -4.16 -1.80
C SER A 60 12.53 -3.57 -2.10
N GLU A 61 13.07 -3.76 -3.31
CA GLU A 61 14.30 -3.11 -3.77
C GLU A 61 14.08 -1.62 -4.01
N PHE A 62 12.86 -1.23 -4.39
CA PHE A 62 12.50 0.14 -4.75
C PHE A 62 11.50 0.80 -3.78
N ILE A 63 10.83 0.02 -2.93
CA ILE A 63 9.82 0.52 -2.00
C ILE A 63 10.31 0.35 -0.56
N SER A 64 10.39 1.46 0.17
CA SER A 64 10.79 1.51 1.58
C SER A 64 9.60 1.52 2.54
N GLY A 65 8.42 1.92 2.06
CA GLY A 65 7.21 2.01 2.87
C GLY A 65 5.95 2.06 2.01
N VAL A 66 4.83 1.70 2.65
CA VAL A 66 3.51 1.70 2.02
C VAL A 66 2.54 2.45 2.92
N ILE A 67 1.78 3.37 2.34
CA ILE A 67 0.66 4.05 3.02
C ILE A 67 -0.58 3.19 2.78
N LEU A 68 -1.23 2.75 3.86
CA LEU A 68 -2.39 1.86 3.81
C LEU A 68 -3.66 2.59 4.25
N PHE A 69 -4.79 2.24 3.64
CA PHE A 69 -6.11 2.63 4.11
C PHE A 69 -6.53 1.76 5.32
N ASP A 70 -7.39 2.27 6.20
CA ASP A 70 -7.81 1.55 7.42
C ASP A 70 -8.53 0.21 7.12
N GLU A 71 -9.22 0.11 5.98
CA GLU A 71 -9.77 -1.18 5.53
C GLU A 71 -8.65 -2.19 5.27
N THR A 72 -7.58 -1.75 4.60
CA THR A 72 -6.46 -2.60 4.17
C THR A 72 -5.61 -3.08 5.35
N ILE A 73 -5.38 -2.24 6.38
CA ILE A 73 -4.59 -2.64 7.55
C ILE A 73 -5.30 -3.74 8.37
N ARG A 74 -6.63 -3.81 8.30
CA ARG A 74 -7.46 -4.82 8.99
C ARG A 74 -7.70 -6.08 8.16
N GLN A 75 -7.43 -6.04 6.85
CA GLN A 75 -7.55 -7.18 5.96
C GLN A 75 -6.41 -8.17 6.15
N LYS A 76 -6.72 -9.46 6.03
CA LYS A 76 -5.72 -10.54 6.00
C LYS A 76 -5.42 -10.91 4.56
N GLY A 77 -4.13 -11.07 4.24
CA GLY A 77 -3.70 -11.78 3.03
C GLY A 77 -4.15 -13.24 3.05
N LYS A 78 -4.13 -13.89 1.89
CA LYS A 78 -4.31 -15.35 1.81
C LYS A 78 -3.07 -16.08 2.30
#